data_AF-A0A7G5XLR8-F1
#
_entry.id   AF-A0A7G5XLR8-F1
#
_cell.length_a   1.000
_cell.length_b   1.000
_cell.length_c   1.000
_cell.angle_alpha   90.00
_cell.angle_beta   90.00
_cell.angle_gamma   90.00
#
_symmetry.space_group_name_H-M   'P 1'
#
loop_
_entity.id
_entity.type
_entity.pdbx_description
1 polymer ?
#
loop_
_entity_poly.entity_id
_entity_poly.type
_entity_poly.pdbx_seq_one_letter_code
_entity_poly.pdbx_strand_id
1 'polypeptide(L)'
;MRQTAVLLVFLITGVAASAQLKVKPDCGVLTVDVFKGWINETKPNADPEQIKTKLPCFTFSEKEAPSSTCGGGVYLDDKGVRFYTQRDYIVINEKFKGKFTAPVMGVKKGGLFTRFGNPKLKDANWEAYQMAYGIMIVYYNAKGVVNKVIISTKTTDDIDLCTTN
;
A
#
# COMPACT_ATOMS: atom_id res chain seq x y z
N MET A 1 24.55 -27.38 54.19
CA MET A 1 23.54 -27.39 53.12
C MET A 1 22.74 -26.07 53.06
N ARG A 2 23.39 -24.89 52.98
CA ARG A 2 22.69 -23.60 52.90
C ARG A 2 23.26 -22.61 51.87
N GLN A 3 24.42 -22.91 51.26
CA GLN A 3 25.09 -21.98 50.33
C GLN A 3 25.04 -22.40 48.85
N THR A 4 24.63 -23.63 48.52
CA THR A 4 24.56 -24.10 47.13
C THR A 4 23.24 -23.77 46.41
N ALA A 5 22.22 -23.29 47.13
CA ALA A 5 20.91 -22.96 46.52
C ALA A 5 20.85 -21.56 45.89
N VAL A 6 21.77 -20.65 46.23
CA VAL A 6 21.72 -19.25 45.77
C VAL A 6 22.31 -19.08 44.36
N LEU A 7 23.25 -19.94 43.95
CA LEU A 7 23.92 -19.81 42.65
C LEU A 7 23.04 -20.23 41.45
N LEU A 8 22.01 -21.05 41.66
CA LEU A 8 21.16 -21.55 40.57
C LEU A 8 20.06 -20.55 40.17
N VAL A 9 19.71 -19.61 41.04
CA VAL A 9 18.64 -18.62 40.80
C VAL A 9 19.11 -17.46 39.91
N PHE A 10 20.41 -17.16 39.88
CA PHE A 10 20.97 -16.08 39.05
C PHE A 10 21.20 -16.46 37.58
N LEU A 11 21.19 -17.75 37.22
CA LEU A 11 21.36 -18.19 35.82
C LEU A 11 20.06 -18.14 35.00
N ILE A 12 18.89 -17.99 35.62
CA ILE A 12 17.59 -18.09 34.93
C ILE A 12 17.03 -16.70 34.54
N THR A 13 17.55 -15.61 35.11
CA THR A 13 17.09 -14.23 34.81
C THR A 13 17.86 -13.55 33.67
N GLY A 14 18.86 -14.23 33.09
CA GLY A 14 19.72 -13.71 32.02
C GLY A 14 19.17 -13.85 30.60
N VAL A 15 17.88 -14.14 30.42
CA VAL A 15 17.27 -14.11 29.08
C VAL A 15 17.15 -12.63 28.69
N ALA A 16 18.24 -12.10 28.15
CA ALA A 16 18.35 -10.77 27.60
C ALA A 16 17.17 -10.56 26.64
N ALA A 17 16.23 -9.71 27.05
CA ALA A 17 15.28 -9.12 26.15
C ALA A 17 16.08 -8.25 25.17
N SER A 18 16.49 -8.83 24.05
CA SER A 18 17.10 -8.14 22.92
C SER A 18 16.05 -7.32 22.18
N ALA A 19 15.37 -6.40 22.89
CA ALA A 19 14.58 -5.35 22.29
C ALA A 19 15.54 -4.27 21.78
N GLN A 20 16.36 -4.63 20.78
CA GLN A 20 17.18 -3.63 20.10
C GLN A 20 16.23 -2.76 19.27
N LEU A 21 16.23 -1.46 19.54
CA LEU A 21 15.56 -0.45 18.73
C LEU A 21 16.16 -0.48 17.33
N LYS A 22 15.54 -1.23 16.42
CA LYS A 22 15.87 -1.17 14.99
C LYS A 22 15.35 0.17 14.48
N VAL A 23 16.27 1.03 14.06
CA VAL A 23 15.92 2.26 13.34
C VAL A 23 15.18 1.84 12.07
N LYS A 24 13.88 2.12 12.02
CA LYS A 24 13.09 1.89 10.81
C LYS A 24 13.46 2.98 9.80
N PRO A 25 13.80 2.64 8.55
CA PRO A 25 13.98 3.65 7.52
C PRO A 25 12.73 4.51 7.41
N ASP A 26 12.90 5.82 7.24
CA ASP A 26 11.81 6.77 7.09
C ASP A 26 11.59 7.10 5.61
N CYS A 27 10.34 7.09 5.16
CA CYS A 27 9.96 7.56 3.82
C CYS A 27 9.49 9.02 3.81
N GLY A 28 9.46 9.69 4.97
CA GLY A 28 8.77 10.95 5.15
C GLY A 28 7.26 10.82 4.94
N VAL A 29 6.62 11.93 4.58
CA VAL A 29 5.18 11.94 4.30
C VAL A 29 4.91 11.30 2.95
N LEU A 30 4.12 10.23 2.94
CA LEU A 30 3.61 9.64 1.70
C LEU A 30 2.58 10.57 1.08
N THR A 31 2.83 10.98 -0.17
CA THR A 31 1.96 11.84 -0.96
C THR A 31 1.56 11.13 -2.24
N VAL A 32 0.27 10.84 -2.34
CA VAL A 32 -0.35 10.29 -3.56
C VAL A 32 -0.69 11.46 -4.47
N ASP A 33 -0.03 11.55 -5.61
CA ASP A 33 -0.44 12.51 -6.64
C ASP A 33 -1.51 11.87 -7.51
N VAL A 34 -2.76 12.32 -7.30
CA VAL A 34 -3.93 11.76 -7.98
C VAL A 34 -3.94 12.09 -9.46
N PHE A 35 -3.29 13.17 -9.90
CA PHE A 35 -3.28 13.57 -11.31
C PHE A 35 -2.09 13.00 -12.07
N LYS A 36 -0.99 12.71 -11.37
CA LYS A 36 0.20 12.07 -11.98
C LYS A 36 0.25 10.55 -11.79
N GLY A 37 -0.55 10.01 -10.88
CA GLY A 37 -0.68 8.57 -10.67
C GLY A 37 0.53 7.93 -10.02
N TRP A 38 1.10 8.55 -8.99
CA TRP A 38 2.28 8.03 -8.29
C TRP A 38 2.22 8.30 -6.79
N ILE A 39 3.14 7.69 -6.03
CA ILE A 39 3.37 7.99 -4.61
C ILE A 39 4.83 8.43 -4.47
N ASN A 40 5.07 9.64 -3.97
CA ASN A 40 6.42 10.21 -3.85
C ASN A 40 7.26 9.99 -5.12
N GLU A 41 6.68 10.32 -6.28
CA GLU A 41 7.29 10.17 -7.62
C GLU A 41 7.54 8.71 -8.07
N THR A 42 7.04 7.74 -7.32
CA THR A 42 7.19 6.31 -7.63
C THR A 42 5.94 5.82 -8.35
N LYS A 43 6.12 5.48 -9.64
CA LYS A 43 5.04 5.05 -10.53
C LYS A 43 4.60 3.61 -10.23
N PRO A 44 3.38 3.22 -10.66
CA PRO A 44 2.90 1.84 -10.51
C PRO A 44 3.76 0.79 -11.21
N ASN A 45 4.39 1.16 -12.33
CA ASN A 45 5.27 0.31 -13.13
C ASN A 45 6.76 0.50 -12.79
N ALA A 46 7.08 1.08 -11.63
CA ALA A 46 8.45 1.21 -11.18
C ALA A 46 9.02 -0.16 -10.81
N ASP A 47 10.30 -0.35 -11.10
CA ASP A 47 11.02 -1.56 -10.73
C ASP A 47 11.09 -1.72 -9.19
N PRO A 48 11.04 -2.96 -8.64
CA PRO A 48 11.06 -3.19 -7.20
C PRO A 48 12.22 -2.49 -6.46
N GLU A 49 13.40 -2.42 -7.06
CA GLU A 49 14.58 -1.80 -6.45
C GLU A 49 14.45 -0.27 -6.44
N GLN A 50 13.84 0.31 -7.48
CA GLN A 50 13.49 1.74 -7.49
C GLN A 50 12.48 2.08 -6.39
N ILE A 51 11.45 1.25 -6.22
CA ILE A 51 10.45 1.42 -5.16
C ILE A 51 11.13 1.38 -3.79
N LYS A 52 11.97 0.37 -3.52
CA LYS A 52 12.69 0.23 -2.24
C LYS A 52 13.66 1.39 -1.98
N THR A 53 14.25 1.96 -3.03
CA THR A 53 15.17 3.11 -2.92
C THR A 53 14.40 4.39 -2.58
N LYS A 54 13.28 4.65 -3.26
CA LYS A 54 12.45 5.84 -3.02
C LYS A 54 11.60 5.74 -1.75
N LEU A 55 11.21 4.51 -1.39
CA LEU A 55 10.34 4.20 -0.25
C LEU A 55 11.02 3.13 0.64
N PRO A 56 12.11 3.48 1.35
CA PRO A 56 12.90 2.51 2.13
C PRO A 56 12.16 1.99 3.38
N CYS A 57 11.05 2.61 3.77
CA CYS A 57 10.21 2.21 4.90
C CYS A 57 9.23 1.06 4.59
N PHE A 58 9.44 0.31 3.51
CA PHE A 58 8.63 -0.86 3.19
C PHE A 58 8.70 -1.93 4.29
N THR A 59 7.60 -2.67 4.48
CA THR A 59 7.47 -3.69 5.52
C THR A 59 7.81 -5.08 4.98
N PHE A 60 7.50 -5.34 3.72
CA PHE A 60 7.70 -6.63 3.08
C PHE A 60 7.88 -6.45 1.58
N SER A 61 8.62 -7.37 0.94
CA SER A 61 8.69 -7.46 -0.51
C SER A 61 8.67 -8.93 -0.92
N GLU A 62 7.89 -9.23 -1.94
CA GLU A 62 7.78 -10.54 -2.54
C GLU A 62 8.39 -10.48 -3.94
N LYS A 63 9.31 -11.39 -4.25
CA LYS A 63 9.88 -11.49 -5.59
C LYS A 63 8.82 -12.03 -6.55
N GLU A 64 8.90 -11.60 -7.79
CA GLU A 64 8.05 -12.13 -8.85
C GLU A 64 8.45 -13.59 -9.13
N ALA A 65 7.52 -14.51 -8.91
CA ALA A 65 7.71 -15.93 -9.18
C ALA A 65 6.39 -16.57 -9.64
N PRO A 66 6.41 -17.71 -10.35
CA PRO A 66 5.19 -18.44 -10.71
C PRO A 66 4.34 -18.85 -9.50
N SER A 67 4.94 -18.96 -8.32
CA SER A 67 4.26 -19.26 -7.05
C SER A 67 3.63 -18.04 -6.38
N SER A 68 3.89 -16.83 -6.88
CA SER A 68 3.39 -15.59 -6.28
C SER A 68 1.91 -15.41 -6.57
N THR A 69 1.12 -15.21 -5.51
CA THR A 69 -0.35 -15.09 -5.62
C THR A 69 -0.76 -13.93 -6.52
N CYS A 70 -0.06 -12.81 -6.44
CA CYS A 70 -0.36 -11.59 -7.20
C CYS A 70 0.82 -11.13 -8.07
N GLY A 71 1.77 -12.01 -8.37
CA GLY A 71 2.93 -11.67 -9.21
C GLY A 71 4.07 -10.92 -8.50
N GLY A 72 4.10 -10.90 -7.17
CA GLY A 72 5.12 -10.20 -6.39
C GLY A 72 4.76 -8.73 -6.14
N GLY A 73 5.56 -8.07 -5.30
CA GLY A 73 5.28 -6.69 -4.91
C GLY A 73 6.14 -6.13 -3.80
N VAL A 74 5.99 -4.82 -3.57
CA VAL A 74 6.60 -4.09 -2.46
C VAL A 74 5.49 -3.50 -1.59
N TYR A 75 5.48 -3.86 -0.32
CA TYR A 75 4.36 -3.61 0.58
C TYR A 75 4.78 -2.68 1.71
N LEU A 76 3.99 -1.63 1.94
CA LEU A 76 4.07 -0.70 3.06
C LEU A 76 2.78 -0.85 3.86
N ASP A 77 2.55 -2.04 4.41
CA ASP A 77 1.25 -2.42 5.00
C ASP A 77 0.87 -1.56 6.21
N ASP A 78 1.87 -1.16 7.01
CA ASP A 78 1.70 -0.28 8.16
C ASP A 78 1.34 1.17 7.75
N LYS A 79 1.48 1.49 6.46
CA LYS A 79 1.10 2.74 5.81
C LYS A 79 -0.08 2.59 4.86
N GLY A 80 -0.66 1.40 4.71
CA GLY A 80 -1.82 1.14 3.87
C GLY A 80 -1.55 1.20 2.36
N VAL A 81 -0.31 0.94 1.92
CA VAL A 81 0.08 0.98 0.49
C VAL A 81 0.70 -0.35 0.05
N ARG A 82 0.34 -0.81 -1.14
CA ARG A 82 0.92 -2.00 -1.78
C ARG A 82 1.21 -1.74 -3.25
N PHE A 83 2.44 -1.97 -3.67
CA PHE A 83 2.83 -2.00 -5.08
C PHE A 83 2.81 -3.44 -5.57
N TYR A 84 2.04 -3.71 -6.63
CA TYR A 84 2.03 -4.99 -7.33
C TYR A 84 2.85 -4.83 -8.60
N THR A 85 4.14 -5.14 -8.51
CA THR A 85 5.15 -4.73 -9.51
C THR A 85 4.96 -5.42 -10.85
N GLN A 86 4.56 -6.68 -10.86
CA GLN A 86 4.29 -7.41 -12.11
C GLN A 86 2.98 -6.99 -12.78
N ARG A 87 2.06 -6.37 -12.02
CA ARG A 87 0.72 -5.98 -12.49
C ARG A 87 0.59 -4.47 -12.72
N ASP A 88 1.66 -3.71 -12.52
CA ASP A 88 1.74 -2.26 -12.73
C ASP A 88 0.61 -1.48 -12.01
N TYR A 89 0.28 -1.82 -10.77
CA TYR A 89 -0.70 -1.05 -9.99
C TYR A 89 -0.32 -0.91 -8.51
N ILE A 90 -0.84 0.17 -7.91
CA ILE A 90 -0.69 0.51 -6.50
C ILE A 90 -2.06 0.43 -5.85
N VAL A 91 -2.18 -0.26 -4.72
CA VAL A 91 -3.37 -0.27 -3.86
C VAL A 91 -3.11 0.60 -2.65
N ILE A 92 -4.05 1.51 -2.39
CA ILE A 92 -4.07 2.38 -1.22
C ILE A 92 -5.38 2.12 -0.48
N ASN A 93 -5.32 1.71 0.79
CA ASN A 93 -6.50 1.38 1.59
C ASN A 93 -6.83 2.46 2.64
N GLU A 94 -7.95 2.31 3.33
CA GLU A 94 -8.41 3.26 4.36
C GLU A 94 -7.43 3.47 5.53
N LYS A 95 -6.46 2.57 5.74
CA LYS A 95 -5.40 2.72 6.74
C LYS A 95 -4.25 3.60 6.23
N PHE A 96 -4.41 4.24 5.07
CA PHE A 96 -3.37 5.07 4.47
C PHE A 96 -2.91 6.18 5.40
N LYS A 97 -1.59 6.25 5.64
CA LYS A 97 -0.95 7.25 6.51
C LYS A 97 -0.17 8.24 5.66
N GLY A 98 -0.89 9.11 4.97
CA GLY A 98 -0.30 10.12 4.10
C GLY A 98 -1.33 11.14 3.63
N LYS A 99 -1.03 11.81 2.52
CA LYS A 99 -1.91 12.82 1.90
C LYS A 99 -2.14 12.49 0.44
N PHE A 100 -3.29 12.91 -0.08
CA PHE A 100 -3.54 12.95 -1.51
C PHE A 100 -3.46 14.40 -2.00
N THR A 101 -2.92 14.63 -3.20
CA THR A 101 -2.92 15.97 -3.82
C THR A 101 -4.33 16.48 -4.13
N ALA A 102 -5.29 15.57 -4.29
CA ALA A 102 -6.71 15.85 -4.34
C ALA A 102 -7.49 14.92 -3.39
N PRO A 103 -8.54 15.39 -2.70
CA PRO A 103 -9.39 14.52 -1.88
C PRO A 103 -9.97 13.36 -2.69
N VAL A 104 -9.65 12.12 -2.29
CA VAL A 104 -10.19 10.88 -2.87
C VAL A 104 -10.60 9.92 -1.77
N MET A 105 -9.68 9.55 -0.87
CA MET A 105 -9.98 8.66 0.25
C MET A 105 -11.01 9.29 1.20
N GLY A 106 -12.03 8.52 1.60
CA GLY A 106 -13.12 8.97 2.46
C GLY A 106 -14.17 9.87 1.78
N VAL A 107 -14.00 10.21 0.50
CA VAL A 107 -14.95 11.03 -0.24
C VAL A 107 -16.21 10.22 -0.58
N LYS A 108 -17.39 10.84 -0.50
CA LYS A 108 -18.65 10.22 -0.95
C LYS A 108 -18.70 10.15 -2.49
N LYS A 109 -19.36 9.13 -3.03
CA LYS A 109 -19.54 8.92 -4.49
C LYS A 109 -19.81 10.20 -5.30
N GLY A 110 -20.81 11.00 -4.90
CA GLY A 110 -21.14 12.26 -5.60
C GLY A 110 -20.04 13.34 -5.60
N GLY A 111 -19.13 13.32 -4.62
CA GLY A 111 -18.02 14.26 -4.53
C GLY A 111 -16.90 13.98 -5.53
N LEU A 112 -16.77 12.75 -6.03
CA LEU A 112 -15.78 12.41 -7.05
C LEU A 112 -16.22 12.89 -8.44
N PHE A 113 -17.52 12.84 -8.76
CA PHE A 113 -18.04 13.33 -10.03
C PHE A 113 -17.68 14.80 -10.30
N THR A 114 -17.73 15.64 -9.27
CA THR A 114 -17.37 17.07 -9.40
C THR A 114 -15.88 17.27 -9.73
N ARG A 115 -15.02 16.30 -9.38
CA ARG A 115 -13.56 16.40 -9.54
C ARG A 115 -13.04 15.70 -10.78
N PHE A 116 -13.60 14.53 -11.09
CA PHE A 116 -13.09 13.61 -12.11
C PHE A 116 -14.09 13.37 -13.25
N GLY A 117 -15.28 13.99 -13.19
CA GLY A 117 -16.33 13.80 -14.18
C GLY A 117 -16.97 12.42 -14.07
N ASN A 118 -17.48 11.93 -15.20
CA ASN A 118 -18.09 10.60 -15.25
C ASN A 118 -17.02 9.50 -15.20
N PRO A 119 -17.23 8.43 -14.42
CA PRO A 119 -16.37 7.26 -14.49
C PRO A 119 -16.50 6.60 -15.89
N LYS A 120 -15.39 6.05 -16.39
CA LYS A 120 -15.35 5.27 -17.64
C LYS A 120 -16.08 3.93 -17.47
N LEU A 121 -15.89 3.27 -16.32
CA LEU A 121 -16.60 2.05 -15.94
C LEU A 121 -17.07 2.16 -14.49
N LYS A 122 -18.18 1.50 -14.16
CA LYS A 122 -18.70 1.47 -12.80
C LYS A 122 -19.50 0.20 -12.53
N ASP A 123 -19.57 -0.13 -11.26
CA ASP A 123 -20.44 -1.16 -10.69
C ASP A 123 -21.06 -0.62 -9.38
N ALA A 124 -21.80 -1.46 -8.64
CA ALA A 124 -22.44 -1.13 -7.38
C ALA A 124 -21.44 -0.52 -6.38
N ASN A 125 -20.27 -1.15 -6.24
CA ASN A 125 -19.32 -0.86 -5.16
C ASN A 125 -18.00 -0.24 -5.63
N TRP A 126 -17.82 0.03 -6.92
CA TRP A 126 -16.60 0.63 -7.44
C TRP A 126 -16.83 1.46 -8.69
N GLU A 127 -15.93 2.40 -8.94
CA GLU A 127 -15.90 3.24 -10.13
C GLU A 127 -14.46 3.36 -10.64
N ALA A 128 -14.30 3.40 -11.96
CA ALA A 128 -13.04 3.57 -12.62
C ALA A 128 -13.03 4.84 -13.47
N TYR A 129 -12.02 5.67 -13.25
CA TYR A 129 -11.82 6.95 -13.92
C TYR A 129 -10.61 6.83 -14.86
N GLN A 130 -10.80 7.21 -16.11
CA GLN A 130 -9.70 7.33 -17.06
C GLN A 130 -8.89 8.57 -16.69
N MET A 131 -7.60 8.37 -16.44
CA MET A 131 -6.66 9.42 -16.05
C MET A 131 -5.58 9.57 -17.12
N ALA A 132 -4.84 10.69 -17.09
CA ALA A 132 -3.75 10.93 -18.04
C ALA A 132 -2.63 9.88 -17.98
N TYR A 133 -2.44 9.26 -16.81
CA TYR A 133 -1.43 8.23 -16.58
C TYR A 133 -1.93 6.80 -16.80
N GLY A 134 -3.22 6.58 -17.05
CA GLY A 134 -3.84 5.25 -17.05
C GLY A 134 -5.20 5.28 -16.37
N ILE A 135 -5.36 4.57 -15.26
CA ILE A 135 -6.65 4.39 -14.59
C ILE A 135 -6.55 4.64 -13.08
N MET A 136 -7.59 5.27 -12.53
CA MET A 136 -7.86 5.30 -11.10
C MET A 136 -9.14 4.54 -10.81
N ILE A 137 -9.06 3.51 -9.98
CA ILE A 137 -10.23 2.74 -9.53
C ILE A 137 -10.47 3.07 -8.06
N VAL A 138 -11.70 3.38 -7.70
CA VAL A 138 -12.11 3.61 -6.31
C VAL A 138 -13.15 2.57 -5.92
N TYR A 139 -13.05 2.08 -4.68
CA TYR A 139 -14.07 1.22 -4.08
C TYR A 139 -14.75 1.96 -2.94
N TYR A 140 -16.04 1.69 -2.78
CA TYR A 140 -16.89 2.27 -1.76
C TYR A 140 -17.19 1.24 -0.68
N ASN A 141 -17.21 1.70 0.57
CA ASN A 141 -17.77 0.91 1.66
C ASN A 141 -19.31 1.01 1.70
N ALA A 142 -19.95 0.32 2.64
CA ALA A 142 -21.40 0.33 2.83
C ALA A 142 -22.00 1.74 3.10
N LYS A 143 -21.18 2.72 3.51
CA LYS A 143 -21.61 4.12 3.72
C LYS A 143 -21.47 4.97 2.44
N GLY A 144 -21.07 4.38 1.31
CA GLY A 144 -20.89 5.07 0.04
C GLY A 144 -19.68 6.02 0.02
N VAL A 145 -18.68 5.81 0.89
CA VAL A 145 -17.43 6.57 0.91
C VAL A 145 -16.26 5.71 0.43
N VAL A 146 -15.30 6.34 -0.25
CA VAL A 146 -14.11 5.66 -0.77
C VAL A 146 -13.29 5.07 0.37
N ASN A 147 -12.99 3.78 0.32
CA ASN A 147 -12.16 3.08 1.32
C ASN A 147 -10.94 2.37 0.70
N LYS A 148 -10.87 2.30 -0.63
CA LYS A 148 -9.72 1.75 -1.37
C LYS A 148 -9.59 2.48 -2.70
N VAL A 149 -8.36 2.80 -3.06
CA VAL A 149 -7.96 3.43 -4.32
C VAL A 149 -6.92 2.54 -4.98
N ILE A 150 -7.08 2.31 -6.27
CA ILE A 150 -6.10 1.63 -7.12
C ILE A 150 -5.65 2.61 -8.20
N ILE A 151 -4.35 2.75 -8.37
CA ILE A 151 -3.72 3.57 -9.39
C ILE A 151 -2.90 2.65 -10.27
N SER A 152 -3.11 2.68 -11.58
CA SER A 152 -2.35 1.89 -12.52
C SER A 152 -2.02 2.67 -13.78
N THR A 153 -0.90 2.30 -14.40
CA THR A 153 -0.54 2.79 -15.74
C THR A 153 -1.28 2.06 -16.87
N LYS A 154 -2.02 1.00 -16.54
CA LYS A 154 -2.88 0.26 -17.49
C LYS A 154 -4.20 0.99 -17.72
N THR A 155 -4.89 0.60 -18.79
CA THR A 155 -6.25 1.07 -19.09
C THR A 155 -7.29 0.15 -18.44
N THR A 156 -8.58 0.49 -18.59
CA THR A 156 -9.71 -0.39 -18.19
C THR A 156 -9.69 -1.75 -18.89
N ASP A 157 -9.03 -1.83 -20.05
CA ASP A 157 -9.12 -2.99 -20.94
C ASP A 157 -7.94 -3.95 -20.68
N ASP A 158 -6.86 -3.44 -20.09
CA ASP A 158 -5.62 -4.19 -19.81
C ASP A 158 -5.38 -4.46 -18.32
N ILE A 159 -6.15 -3.84 -17.42
CA ILE A 159 -5.94 -3.95 -15.98
C ILE A 159 -6.27 -5.37 -15.50
N ASP A 160 -5.29 -6.04 -14.91
CA ASP A 160 -5.45 -7.36 -14.30
C ASP A 160 -5.29 -7.24 -12.77
N LEU A 161 -6.41 -7.04 -12.08
CA LEU A 161 -6.45 -6.89 -10.63
C LEU A 161 -6.29 -8.23 -9.92
N CYS A 162 -5.42 -8.29 -8.92
CA CYS A 162 -5.33 -9.49 -8.10
C CYS A 162 -6.63 -9.72 -7.31
N THR A 163 -7.29 -10.85 -7.58
CA THR A 163 -8.45 -11.34 -6.84
C THR A 163 -7.98 -12.06 -5.58
N THR A 164 -7.63 -11.31 -4.54
CA THR A 164 -7.49 -11.92 -3.20
C THR A 164 -8.87 -11.94 -2.56
N ASN A 165 -9.49 -13.13 -2.52
CA ASN A 165 -10.66 -13.41 -1.68
C ASN A 165 -10.31 -13.25 -0.19
#